data_AF-A1YBP4-F1
#
_entry.id   AF-A1YBP4-F1
#
_cell.length_a   1.000
_cell.length_b   1.000
_cell.length_c   1.000
_cell.angle_alpha   90.00
_cell.angle_beta   90.00
_cell.angle_gamma   90.00
#
_symmetry.space_group_name_H-M   'P 1'
#
loop_
_entity.id
_entity.type
_entity.pdbx_description
1 polymer ?
#
loop_
_entity_poly.entity_id
_entity_poly.type
_entity_poly.pdbx_seq_one_letter_code
_entity_poly.pdbx_strand_id
1 'polypeptide(L)'
;MLSRLRMLRSRPAALIVSLALISGCAARPRPAPAASTDIQLAPAPRPSEPQAAGDAATAGVVLIWGSTGEGTPRTWHVAEGGAVIREEPGIVVATRRGEWRWEARAKEVETTPCELWDGDTREPGEGTATDAELVLRGDGERQAVITAPDQDESNEFQHSAALIGSVGPYLFIEERTYSDLCGAHGSEGAAFTVWDAERGAAVDLLAEVSGVPSLQRAAEATLDDLEEDPEAARREKDPPQLVKIAPAYDARGSLRLTAQLARSACYACGDGAWSSYSRSATAPIPRSPGRLAAWASPPPAVQAFLAQTPGVKLGGWSRAGQDE
;
A
#
# COMPACT_ATOMS: atom_id res chain seq x y z
N MET A 1 -68.51 -47.15 22.79
CA MET A 1 -67.43 -48.14 22.75
C MET A 1 -66.62 -47.92 21.49
N LEU A 2 -65.31 -47.67 21.64
CA LEU A 2 -64.22 -47.85 20.65
C LEU A 2 -64.28 -47.00 19.36
N SER A 3 -63.23 -46.43 18.78
CA SER A 3 -61.83 -46.18 19.15
C SER A 3 -61.31 -45.19 18.10
N ARG A 4 -60.48 -44.22 18.53
CA ARG A 4 -59.72 -43.35 17.62
C ARG A 4 -58.63 -44.16 16.93
N LEU A 5 -58.45 -43.96 15.62
CA LEU A 5 -57.25 -44.38 14.89
C LEU A 5 -56.75 -43.20 14.04
N ARG A 6 -55.67 -42.58 14.53
CA ARG A 6 -54.75 -41.76 13.73
C ARG A 6 -53.85 -42.74 12.99
N MET A 7 -53.72 -42.60 11.67
CA MET A 7 -52.57 -43.14 10.94
C MET A 7 -51.86 -42.01 10.20
N LEU A 8 -50.54 -42.05 10.35
CA LEU A 8 -49.55 -41.08 9.91
C LEU A 8 -49.44 -41.07 8.38
N ARG A 9 -49.23 -39.87 7.84
CA ARG A 9 -48.78 -39.65 6.46
C ARG A 9 -47.27 -39.89 6.38
N SER A 10 -46.87 -40.93 5.68
CA SER A 10 -45.48 -41.17 5.26
C SER A 10 -45.11 -40.18 4.15
N ARG A 11 -44.04 -39.39 4.35
CA ARG A 11 -43.41 -38.59 3.29
C ARG A 11 -42.26 -39.40 2.68
N PRO A 12 -42.08 -39.41 1.35
CA PRO A 12 -40.94 -40.06 0.71
C PRO A 12 -39.65 -39.29 0.99
N ALA A 13 -38.60 -40.04 1.36
CA ALA A 13 -37.25 -39.56 1.53
C ALA A 13 -36.65 -39.17 0.18
N ALA A 14 -36.22 -37.92 0.04
CA ALA A 14 -35.37 -37.49 -1.05
C ALA A 14 -33.92 -37.86 -0.71
N LEU A 15 -33.32 -38.72 -1.54
CA LEU A 15 -31.90 -39.03 -1.53
C LEU A 15 -31.12 -37.79 -1.94
N ILE A 16 -30.41 -37.18 -0.98
CA ILE A 16 -29.38 -36.18 -1.26
C ILE A 16 -28.10 -36.95 -1.57
N VAL A 17 -27.66 -36.84 -2.83
CA VAL A 17 -26.35 -37.33 -3.27
C VAL A 17 -25.30 -36.39 -2.69
N SER A 18 -24.59 -36.85 -1.66
CA SER A 18 -23.43 -36.17 -1.11
C SER A 18 -22.29 -36.19 -2.14
N LEU A 19 -22.06 -35.06 -2.81
CA LEU A 19 -20.85 -34.83 -3.58
C LEU A 19 -19.70 -34.63 -2.58
N ALA A 20 -18.80 -35.60 -2.49
CA ALA A 20 -17.54 -35.46 -1.78
C ALA A 20 -16.67 -34.47 -2.57
N LEU A 21 -16.66 -33.20 -2.14
CA LEU A 21 -15.67 -32.23 -2.55
C LEU A 21 -14.34 -32.64 -1.90
N ILE A 22 -13.42 -33.09 -2.74
CA ILE A 22 -12.04 -33.37 -2.36
C ILE A 22 -11.41 -32.00 -2.04
N SER A 23 -11.38 -31.62 -0.76
CA SER A 23 -10.54 -30.53 -0.25
C SER A 23 -9.09 -30.93 -0.44
N GLY A 24 -8.54 -30.69 -1.62
CA GLY A 24 -7.11 -30.59 -1.81
C GLY A 24 -6.63 -29.37 -1.04
N CYS A 25 -5.63 -29.52 -0.18
CA CYS A 25 -4.87 -28.41 0.38
C CYS A 25 -4.25 -27.61 -0.78
N ALA A 26 -4.99 -26.65 -1.33
CA ALA A 26 -4.43 -25.69 -2.26
C ALA A 26 -3.35 -24.93 -1.49
N ALA A 27 -2.13 -24.91 -2.01
CA ALA A 27 -1.07 -24.08 -1.50
C ALA A 27 -1.61 -22.65 -1.35
N ARG A 28 -1.40 -22.03 -0.18
CA ARG A 28 -1.84 -20.65 0.10
C ARG A 28 -1.42 -19.76 -1.08
N PRO A 29 -2.33 -18.99 -1.68
CA PRO A 29 -1.95 -18.03 -2.69
C PRO A 29 -0.93 -17.08 -2.05
N ARG A 30 0.29 -17.11 -2.58
CA ARG A 30 1.32 -16.14 -2.25
C ARG A 30 0.73 -14.76 -2.61
N PRO A 31 0.83 -13.75 -1.73
CA PRO A 31 0.30 -12.42 -2.04
C PRO A 31 0.79 -12.00 -3.42
N ALA A 32 -0.14 -11.61 -4.28
CA ALA A 32 0.18 -11.18 -5.62
C ALA A 32 1.16 -10.00 -5.51
N PRO A 33 2.35 -10.08 -6.13
CA PRO A 33 3.23 -8.92 -6.18
C PRO A 33 2.47 -7.78 -6.86
N ALA A 34 2.57 -6.57 -6.32
CA ALA A 34 1.99 -5.39 -6.93
C ALA A 34 2.34 -5.36 -8.42
N ALA A 35 1.35 -5.15 -9.29
CA ALA A 35 1.52 -5.21 -10.74
C ALA A 35 2.70 -4.31 -11.16
N SER A 36 3.73 -4.93 -11.75
CA SER A 36 4.91 -4.22 -12.27
C SER A 36 4.54 -3.45 -13.54
N THR A 37 5.07 -2.23 -13.64
CA THR A 37 4.91 -1.29 -14.76
C THR A 37 6.21 -1.14 -15.57
N ASP A 38 7.08 -2.16 -15.58
CA ASP A 38 8.46 -2.00 -16.08
C ASP A 38 8.62 -2.10 -17.61
N ILE A 39 9.42 -1.16 -18.13
CA ILE A 39 10.07 -1.19 -19.45
C ILE A 39 11.57 -1.40 -19.20
N GLN A 40 12.15 -2.49 -19.69
CA GLN A 40 13.58 -2.80 -19.53
C GLN A 40 14.48 -1.97 -20.46
N LEU A 41 15.56 -1.40 -19.90
CA LEU A 41 16.69 -0.85 -20.66
C LEU A 41 18.02 -1.23 -19.99
N ALA A 42 19.07 -1.30 -20.80
CA ALA A 42 20.37 -1.91 -20.47
C ALA A 42 21.18 -1.12 -19.40
N PRO A 43 22.08 -1.80 -18.64
CA PRO A 43 22.78 -1.20 -17.51
C PRO A 43 23.94 -0.29 -17.93
N ALA A 44 24.16 0.80 -17.19
CA ALA A 44 25.32 1.68 -17.33
C ALA A 44 26.41 1.40 -16.26
N PRO A 45 27.65 1.86 -16.45
CA PRO A 45 28.79 1.58 -15.56
C PRO A 45 28.69 2.33 -14.21
N ARG A 46 29.22 1.72 -13.14
CA ARG A 46 29.24 2.31 -11.78
C ARG A 46 30.33 3.39 -11.63
N PRO A 47 30.06 4.52 -10.96
CA PRO A 47 31.08 5.49 -10.55
C PRO A 47 31.70 5.16 -9.19
N SER A 48 32.86 5.79 -8.91
CA SER A 48 33.74 5.56 -7.75
C SER A 48 33.29 6.28 -6.47
N GLU A 49 33.65 5.74 -5.29
CA GLU A 49 33.30 6.26 -3.95
C GLU A 49 33.83 7.69 -3.66
N PRO A 50 33.00 8.60 -3.10
CA PRO A 50 33.46 9.92 -2.65
C PRO A 50 34.07 9.92 -1.24
N GLN A 51 35.15 10.70 -1.08
CA GLN A 51 35.80 11.05 0.18
C GLN A 51 34.96 12.05 0.99
N ALA A 52 34.83 11.83 2.30
CA ALA A 52 34.04 12.67 3.21
C ALA A 52 34.62 14.10 3.35
N ALA A 53 33.82 15.10 2.95
CA ALA A 53 34.07 16.52 3.22
C ALA A 53 33.16 16.99 4.38
N GLY A 54 33.73 17.77 5.30
CA GLY A 54 33.11 18.21 6.56
C GLY A 54 31.97 19.22 6.42
N ASP A 55 31.33 19.48 7.57
CA ASP A 55 30.11 20.27 7.83
C ASP A 55 30.12 21.73 7.30
N ALA A 56 30.11 21.89 5.99
CA ALA A 56 29.88 23.17 5.31
C ALA A 56 28.49 23.16 4.64
N ALA A 57 27.57 23.94 5.22
CA ALA A 57 26.30 24.38 4.65
C ALA A 57 25.47 23.31 3.91
N THR A 58 24.57 22.64 4.62
CA THR A 58 23.49 21.79 4.07
C THR A 58 22.48 22.55 3.20
N ALA A 59 22.62 23.87 3.06
CA ALA A 59 21.81 24.67 2.15
C ALA A 59 22.00 24.18 0.70
N GLY A 60 20.93 23.69 0.09
CA GLY A 60 20.92 23.23 -1.30
C GLY A 60 21.14 21.72 -1.49
N VAL A 61 21.20 20.92 -0.42
CA VAL A 61 21.21 19.45 -0.54
C VAL A 61 19.79 18.94 -0.78
N VAL A 62 19.65 18.07 -1.79
CA VAL A 62 18.41 17.34 -2.08
C VAL A 62 18.57 15.90 -1.63
N LEU A 63 17.62 15.41 -0.83
CA LEU A 63 17.53 13.99 -0.49
C LEU A 63 16.65 13.31 -1.53
N ILE A 64 17.17 12.23 -2.10
CA ILE A 64 16.50 11.40 -3.10
C ILE A 64 16.51 9.98 -2.56
N TRP A 65 15.36 9.31 -2.49
CA TRP A 65 15.33 7.90 -2.13
C TRP A 65 14.65 7.06 -3.20
N GLY A 66 15.07 5.81 -3.31
CA GLY A 66 14.58 4.89 -4.33
C GLY A 66 15.27 3.54 -4.24
N SER A 67 14.98 2.68 -5.21
CA SER A 67 15.58 1.35 -5.33
C SER A 67 16.18 1.16 -6.72
N THR A 68 17.16 0.26 -6.83
CA THR A 68 17.67 -0.23 -8.12
C THR A 68 17.21 -1.67 -8.29
N GLY A 69 16.31 -1.90 -9.25
CA GLY A 69 15.61 -3.18 -9.36
C GLY A 69 14.81 -3.52 -8.08
N GLU A 70 14.87 -4.79 -7.68
CA GLU A 70 14.22 -5.31 -6.46
C GLU A 70 15.04 -5.10 -5.17
N GLY A 71 16.05 -4.23 -5.22
CA GLY A 71 16.90 -3.94 -4.07
C GLY A 71 16.16 -3.19 -2.95
N THR A 72 16.71 -3.25 -1.74
CA THR A 72 16.23 -2.43 -0.62
C THR A 72 16.39 -0.94 -0.93
N PRO A 73 15.48 -0.08 -0.43
CA PRO A 73 15.56 1.35 -0.69
C PRO A 73 16.82 1.96 -0.07
N ARG A 74 17.40 2.93 -0.77
CA ARG A 74 18.54 3.74 -0.32
C ARG A 74 18.19 5.21 -0.47
N THR A 75 18.88 6.05 0.30
CA THR A 75 18.78 7.51 0.18
C THR A 75 20.13 8.10 -0.23
N TRP A 76 20.11 8.96 -1.24
CA TRP A 76 21.22 9.75 -1.74
C TRP A 76 21.05 11.21 -1.32
N HIS A 77 22.13 11.79 -0.80
CA HIS A 77 22.28 13.21 -0.55
C HIS A 77 22.98 13.82 -1.75
N VAL A 78 22.26 14.67 -2.47
CA VAL A 78 22.64 15.12 -3.79
C VAL A 78 22.88 16.63 -3.78
N ALA A 79 24.05 17.04 -4.25
CA ALA A 79 24.41 18.43 -4.47
C ALA A 79 23.56 19.07 -5.58
N GLU A 80 23.55 20.39 -5.69
CA GLU A 80 22.81 21.13 -6.73
C GLU A 80 23.11 20.62 -8.17
N GLY A 81 24.35 20.23 -8.45
CA GLY A 81 24.79 19.69 -9.75
C GLY A 81 24.45 18.21 -10.00
N GLY A 82 23.72 17.53 -9.11
CA GLY A 82 23.37 16.11 -9.23
C GLY A 82 24.43 15.13 -8.72
N ALA A 83 25.56 15.62 -8.20
CA ALA A 83 26.59 14.79 -7.62
C ALA A 83 26.12 14.20 -6.28
N VAL A 84 26.29 12.89 -6.10
CA VAL A 84 26.04 12.21 -4.82
C VAL A 84 27.17 12.54 -3.85
N ILE A 85 26.83 13.20 -2.75
CA ILE A 85 27.77 13.57 -1.67
C ILE A 85 27.80 12.47 -0.61
N ARG A 86 26.63 11.89 -0.29
CA ARG A 86 26.48 10.82 0.70
C ARG A 86 25.38 9.87 0.26
N GLU A 87 25.54 8.60 0.61
CA GLU A 87 24.55 7.57 0.39
C GLU A 87 24.35 6.77 1.67
N GLU A 88 23.11 6.37 1.95
CA GLU A 88 22.78 5.63 3.16
C GLU A 88 21.65 4.60 2.94
N PRO A 89 21.62 3.50 3.74
CA PRO A 89 20.59 2.49 3.63
C PRO A 89 19.25 2.95 4.26
N GLY A 90 18.16 2.64 3.56
CA GLY A 90 16.80 2.97 3.98
C GLY A 90 16.29 4.29 3.38
N ILE A 91 15.14 4.71 3.89
CA ILE A 91 14.42 5.89 3.40
C ILE A 91 14.61 7.02 4.39
N VAL A 92 15.08 8.17 3.91
CA VAL A 92 15.22 9.41 4.68
C VAL A 92 14.53 10.55 3.93
N VAL A 93 13.72 11.32 4.65
CA VAL A 93 13.04 12.51 4.14
C VAL A 93 13.47 13.74 4.92
N ALA A 94 13.67 14.85 4.22
CA ALA A 94 13.99 16.14 4.82
C ALA A 94 12.73 16.97 5.07
N THR A 95 12.71 17.62 6.23
CA THR A 95 11.75 18.63 6.68
C THR A 95 12.52 19.87 7.13
N ARG A 96 11.84 20.95 7.51
CA ARG A 96 12.50 22.10 8.14
C ARG A 96 13.09 21.76 9.50
N ARG A 97 12.53 20.74 10.15
CA ARG A 97 12.99 20.23 11.45
C ARG A 97 14.24 19.35 11.36
N GLY A 98 14.63 18.94 10.15
CA GLY A 98 15.76 18.07 9.89
C GLY A 98 15.41 16.83 9.07
N GLU A 99 16.31 15.85 9.10
CA GLU A 99 16.21 14.61 8.35
C GLU A 99 15.56 13.52 9.19
N TRP A 100 14.45 12.96 8.71
CA TRP A 100 13.69 11.90 9.35
C TRP A 100 13.93 10.58 8.62
N ARG A 101 14.34 9.56 9.37
CA ARG A 101 14.47 8.19 8.87
C ARG A 101 13.17 7.43 9.08
N TRP A 102 12.71 6.76 8.03
CA TRP A 102 11.63 5.79 8.13
C TRP A 102 12.15 4.48 8.74
N GLU A 103 11.53 4.04 9.84
CA GLU A 103 11.81 2.76 10.48
C GLU A 103 10.51 1.97 10.58
N ALA A 104 10.50 0.76 10.02
CA ALA A 104 9.39 -0.18 10.11
C ALA A 104 9.86 -1.45 10.79
N ARG A 105 9.10 -1.93 11.77
CA ARG A 105 9.45 -3.10 12.58
C ARG A 105 8.30 -4.09 12.59
N ALA A 106 8.57 -5.29 12.08
CA ALA A 106 7.70 -6.43 12.30
C ALA A 106 7.83 -6.92 13.75
N LYS A 107 6.69 -7.27 14.35
CA LYS A 107 6.57 -7.92 15.65
C LYS A 107 5.63 -9.12 15.53
N GLU A 108 5.89 -10.15 16.33
CA GLU A 108 4.93 -11.22 16.53
C GLU A 108 3.78 -10.69 17.39
N VAL A 109 2.56 -11.12 17.06
CA VAL A 109 1.37 -10.85 17.86
C VAL A 109 0.72 -12.17 18.24
N GLU A 110 0.18 -12.24 19.44
CA GLU A 110 -0.58 -13.40 19.89
C GLU A 110 -1.85 -13.54 19.06
N THR A 111 -2.23 -14.76 18.70
CA THR A 111 -3.47 -15.15 18.01
C THR A 111 -4.29 -16.05 18.92
N THR A 112 -5.55 -16.32 18.58
CA THR A 112 -6.44 -17.13 19.42
C THR A 112 -6.85 -18.45 18.76
N PRO A 113 -7.14 -19.49 19.55
CA PRO A 113 -7.79 -20.66 19.01
C PRO A 113 -9.20 -20.30 18.55
N CYS A 114 -9.77 -21.12 17.68
CA CYS A 114 -11.09 -20.90 17.08
C CYS A 114 -11.80 -22.25 16.91
N GLU A 115 -13.13 -22.24 16.94
CA GLU A 115 -13.94 -23.42 16.67
C GLU A 115 -14.24 -23.52 15.16
N LEU A 116 -14.01 -24.69 14.58
CA LEU A 116 -14.37 -25.02 13.21
C LEU A 116 -15.86 -25.40 13.12
N TRP A 117 -16.41 -25.39 11.90
CA TRP A 117 -17.82 -25.68 11.67
C TRP A 117 -18.27 -27.09 12.08
N ASP A 118 -17.35 -28.02 12.27
CA ASP A 118 -17.58 -29.40 12.74
C ASP A 118 -17.42 -29.56 14.27
N GLY A 119 -17.12 -28.47 14.99
CA GLY A 119 -16.93 -28.45 16.44
C GLY A 119 -15.50 -28.75 16.89
N ASP A 120 -14.58 -29.03 15.96
CA ASP A 120 -13.17 -29.18 16.31
C ASP A 120 -12.56 -27.81 16.62
N THR A 121 -11.64 -27.77 17.59
CA THR A 121 -10.89 -26.56 17.90
C THR A 121 -9.60 -26.54 17.13
N ARG A 122 -9.36 -25.46 16.40
CA ARG A 122 -8.08 -25.17 15.78
C ARG A 122 -7.25 -24.30 16.73
N GLU A 123 -6.03 -24.76 17.02
CA GLU A 123 -5.05 -24.04 17.83
C GLU A 123 -4.67 -22.69 17.21
N PRO A 124 -4.17 -21.71 18.01
CA PRO A 124 -3.68 -20.43 17.49
C PRO A 124 -2.69 -20.61 16.33
N GLY A 125 -2.88 -19.82 15.27
CA GLY A 125 -2.00 -19.78 14.10
C GLY A 125 -0.95 -18.68 14.17
N GLU A 126 -0.40 -18.28 13.01
CA GLU A 126 0.64 -17.24 12.95
C GLU A 126 0.07 -15.83 13.11
N GLY A 127 0.75 -15.01 13.91
CA GLY A 127 0.42 -13.59 14.11
C GLY A 127 1.63 -12.70 13.86
N THR A 128 1.54 -11.80 12.88
CA THR A 128 2.57 -10.78 12.61
C THR A 128 1.95 -9.41 12.41
N ALA A 129 2.62 -8.37 12.89
CA ALA A 129 2.20 -7.00 12.68
C ALA A 129 3.37 -6.05 12.49
N THR A 130 3.16 -4.96 11.75
CA THR A 130 4.18 -3.94 11.52
C THR A 130 3.81 -2.63 12.22
N ASP A 131 4.70 -2.14 13.08
CA ASP A 131 4.68 -0.74 13.53
C ASP A 131 5.64 0.06 12.64
N ALA A 132 5.33 1.34 12.40
CA ALA A 132 6.21 2.21 11.65
C ALA A 132 6.29 3.62 12.24
N GLU A 133 7.50 4.17 12.20
CA GLU A 133 7.82 5.46 12.80
C GLU A 133 8.81 6.26 11.96
N LEU A 134 8.85 7.57 12.22
CA LEU A 134 9.92 8.45 11.77
C LEU A 134 10.83 8.78 12.94
N VAL A 135 12.13 8.65 12.74
CA VAL A 135 13.16 8.99 13.73
C VAL A 135 13.99 10.18 13.24
N LEU A 136 13.98 11.28 13.98
CA LEU A 136 14.75 12.48 13.66
C LEU A 136 16.23 12.26 13.91
N ARG A 137 17.06 12.58 12.92
CA ARG A 137 18.51 12.53 13.04
C ARG A 137 19.02 13.53 14.09
N GLY A 138 19.96 13.09 14.93
CA GLY A 138 20.59 13.90 15.96
C GLY A 138 19.88 13.78 17.31
N ASP A 139 18.66 14.33 17.40
CA ASP A 139 17.92 14.44 18.67
C ASP A 139 17.15 13.17 19.05
N GLY A 140 16.95 12.25 18.09
CA GLY A 140 16.28 10.97 18.32
C GLY A 140 14.78 11.08 18.59
N GLU A 141 14.17 12.25 18.33
CA GLU A 141 12.72 12.43 18.38
C GLU A 141 12.03 11.41 17.47
N ARG A 142 10.87 10.88 17.90
CA ARG A 142 10.12 9.86 17.17
C ARG A 142 8.70 10.34 16.88
N GLN A 143 8.21 10.04 15.68
CA GLN A 143 6.79 10.16 15.33
C GLN A 143 6.24 8.77 15.07
N ALA A 144 5.27 8.32 15.87
CA ALA A 144 4.52 7.10 15.58
C ALA A 144 3.62 7.37 14.35
N VAL A 145 3.94 6.74 13.22
CA VAL A 145 3.20 6.95 11.97
C VAL A 145 2.10 5.90 11.85
N ILE A 146 2.47 4.62 11.94
CA ILE A 146 1.55 3.50 11.95
C ILE A 146 1.71 2.74 13.26
N THR A 147 0.61 2.59 13.97
CA THR A 147 0.50 1.64 15.08
C THR A 147 -0.30 0.46 14.57
N ALA A 148 0.27 -0.74 14.61
CA ALA A 148 -0.45 -1.94 14.21
C ALA A 148 -1.79 -2.03 14.96
N PRO A 149 -2.89 -2.40 14.29
CA PRO A 149 -4.17 -2.56 14.97
C PRO A 149 -4.10 -3.74 15.94
N ASP A 150 -4.93 -3.66 16.98
CA ASP A 150 -5.18 -4.81 17.85
C ASP A 150 -5.80 -5.94 17.02
N GLN A 151 -5.40 -7.19 17.31
CA GLN A 151 -5.95 -8.34 16.62
C GLN A 151 -7.18 -8.84 17.40
N ASP A 152 -8.35 -8.76 16.77
CA ASP A 152 -9.60 -9.24 17.37
C ASP A 152 -9.75 -10.74 17.08
N GLU A 153 -9.43 -11.57 18.07
CA GLU A 153 -9.73 -13.01 18.14
C GLU A 153 -9.38 -13.81 16.87
N SER A 154 -8.37 -13.36 16.12
CA SER A 154 -7.98 -13.97 14.86
C SER A 154 -7.10 -15.18 15.10
N ASN A 155 -7.38 -16.28 14.39
CA ASN A 155 -6.53 -17.47 14.42
C ASN A 155 -5.25 -17.25 13.64
N GLU A 156 -5.32 -16.58 12.50
CA GLU A 156 -4.15 -16.07 11.79
C GLU A 156 -4.31 -14.57 11.58
N PHE A 157 -3.21 -13.83 11.75
CA PHE A 157 -3.20 -12.39 11.61
C PHE A 157 -1.89 -11.93 10.95
N GLN A 158 -1.99 -11.11 9.91
CA GLN A 158 -0.83 -10.51 9.26
C GLN A 158 -1.11 -9.05 8.96
N HIS A 159 -0.31 -8.15 9.51
CA HIS A 159 -0.36 -6.72 9.22
C HIS A 159 0.99 -6.21 8.70
N SER A 160 0.95 -5.45 7.60
CA SER A 160 2.12 -4.81 7.00
C SER A 160 1.84 -3.33 6.70
N ALA A 161 2.87 -2.49 6.83
CA ALA A 161 2.83 -1.08 6.49
C ALA A 161 4.00 -0.75 5.56
N ALA A 162 3.69 -0.27 4.36
CA ALA A 162 4.67 0.02 3.32
C ALA A 162 4.64 1.50 2.93
N LEU A 163 5.80 2.16 2.99
CA LEU A 163 5.99 3.49 2.41
C LEU A 163 6.09 3.35 0.89
N ILE A 164 4.99 3.63 0.18
CA ILE A 164 4.88 3.44 -1.28
C ILE A 164 5.43 4.63 -2.08
N GLY A 165 5.68 5.77 -1.43
CA GLY A 165 6.34 6.92 -2.04
C GLY A 165 6.34 8.14 -1.12
N SER A 166 7.10 9.18 -1.47
CA SER A 166 7.04 10.46 -0.78
C SER A 166 7.07 11.63 -1.75
N VAL A 167 6.44 12.75 -1.37
CA VAL A 167 6.43 14.01 -2.12
C VAL A 167 6.82 15.13 -1.16
N GLY A 168 8.10 15.52 -1.16
CA GLY A 168 8.61 16.41 -0.12
C GLY A 168 8.48 15.77 1.28
N PRO A 169 7.85 16.45 2.25
CA PRO A 169 7.63 15.92 3.60
C PRO A 169 6.42 14.97 3.70
N TYR A 170 5.65 14.78 2.64
CA TYR A 170 4.47 13.92 2.65
C TYR A 170 4.82 12.48 2.31
N LEU A 171 4.48 11.55 3.20
CA LEU A 171 4.70 10.12 3.06
C LEU A 171 3.39 9.42 2.70
N PHE A 172 3.41 8.56 1.69
CA PHE A 172 2.26 7.81 1.23
C PHE A 172 2.42 6.37 1.70
N ILE A 173 1.55 5.94 2.62
CA ILE A 173 1.64 4.63 3.27
C ILE A 173 0.45 3.78 2.87
N GLU A 174 0.72 2.55 2.45
CA GLU A 174 -0.29 1.50 2.31
C GLU A 174 -0.13 0.50 3.46
N GLU A 175 -1.23 0.26 4.16
CA GLU A 175 -1.34 -0.80 5.16
C GLU A 175 -2.11 -1.96 4.53
N ARG A 176 -1.71 -3.20 4.83
CA ARG A 176 -2.46 -4.41 4.47
C ARG A 176 -2.62 -5.29 5.68
N THR A 177 -3.85 -5.74 5.90
CA THR A 177 -4.23 -6.64 6.99
C THR A 177 -4.88 -7.88 6.41
N TYR A 178 -4.43 -9.04 6.84
CA TYR A 178 -5.07 -10.32 6.65
C TYR A 178 -5.50 -10.86 8.01
N SER A 179 -6.71 -11.40 8.09
CA SER A 179 -7.22 -12.12 9.26
C SER A 179 -7.96 -13.39 8.86
N ASP A 180 -7.77 -14.47 9.61
CA ASP A 180 -8.55 -15.70 9.51
C ASP A 180 -9.21 -16.00 10.85
N LEU A 181 -10.55 -16.06 10.85
CA LEU A 181 -11.40 -16.38 12.00
C LEU A 181 -11.92 -17.83 11.92
N CYS A 182 -11.22 -18.69 11.17
CA CYS A 182 -11.57 -20.10 10.96
C CYS A 182 -12.91 -20.34 10.28
N GLY A 183 -13.32 -19.34 9.49
CA GLY A 183 -14.42 -19.47 8.56
C GLY A 183 -14.02 -20.33 7.35
N ALA A 184 -14.81 -20.23 6.28
CA ALA A 184 -14.49 -20.91 5.02
C ALA A 184 -13.17 -20.40 4.40
N HIS A 185 -12.78 -19.16 4.70
CA HIS A 185 -11.50 -18.57 4.33
C HIS A 185 -11.20 -17.32 5.19
N GLY A 186 -9.95 -16.86 5.17
CA GLY A 186 -9.56 -15.56 5.71
C GLY A 186 -9.97 -14.39 4.80
N SER A 187 -9.80 -13.18 5.31
CA SER A 187 -10.05 -11.93 4.58
C SER A 187 -8.84 -11.02 4.62
N GLU A 188 -8.59 -10.32 3.51
CA GLU A 188 -7.63 -9.24 3.44
C GLU A 188 -8.31 -7.89 3.17
N GLY A 189 -7.72 -6.83 3.69
CA GLY A 189 -8.09 -5.44 3.45
C GLY A 189 -6.86 -4.55 3.45
N ALA A 190 -6.96 -3.42 2.77
CA ALA A 190 -5.97 -2.38 2.76
C ALA A 190 -6.49 -1.09 3.39
N ALA A 191 -5.58 -0.30 3.94
CA ALA A 191 -5.82 1.08 4.33
C ALA A 191 -4.74 1.98 3.71
N PHE A 192 -5.06 3.27 3.60
CA PHE A 192 -4.18 4.25 3.00
C PHE A 192 -4.10 5.49 3.86
N THR A 193 -2.86 5.88 4.16
CA THR A 193 -2.54 7.01 5.02
C THR A 193 -1.56 7.93 4.31
N VAL A 194 -1.79 9.25 4.37
CA VAL A 194 -0.77 10.24 4.02
C VAL A 194 -0.31 10.92 5.30
N TRP A 195 0.98 10.86 5.58
CA TRP A 195 1.59 11.47 6.76
C TRP A 195 2.39 12.72 6.38
N ASP A 196 2.17 13.82 7.08
CA ASP A 196 2.98 15.03 6.96
C ASP A 196 4.09 15.00 8.02
N ALA A 197 5.32 14.65 7.61
CA ALA A 197 6.47 14.54 8.51
C ALA A 197 6.87 15.89 9.15
N GLU A 198 6.53 17.01 8.50
CA GLU A 198 6.77 18.35 9.04
C GLU A 198 5.91 18.58 10.29
N ARG A 199 4.65 18.15 10.23
CA ARG A 199 3.65 18.36 11.28
C ARG A 199 3.56 17.20 12.27
N GLY A 200 4.07 16.03 11.90
CA GLY A 200 3.90 14.80 12.67
C GLY A 200 2.44 14.40 12.79
N ALA A 201 1.69 14.47 11.68
CA ALA A 201 0.27 14.14 11.66
C ALA A 201 -0.20 13.60 10.31
N ALA A 202 -1.25 12.78 10.34
CA ALA A 202 -1.96 12.35 9.14
C ALA A 202 -2.71 13.52 8.48
N VAL A 203 -2.81 13.47 7.15
CA VAL A 203 -3.57 14.43 6.33
C VAL A 203 -4.51 13.68 5.38
N ASP A 204 -5.76 14.15 5.31
CA ASP A 204 -6.74 13.63 4.36
C ASP A 204 -6.51 14.24 2.97
N LEU A 205 -5.53 13.67 2.26
CA LEU A 205 -5.18 14.11 0.92
C LEU A 205 -6.20 13.62 -0.13
N LEU A 206 -7.00 12.59 0.18
CA LEU A 206 -8.06 12.10 -0.71
C LEU A 206 -9.16 13.16 -0.89
N ALA A 207 -9.53 13.86 0.20
CA ALA A 207 -10.48 14.97 0.16
C ALA A 207 -10.00 16.17 -0.68
N GLU A 208 -8.69 16.30 -0.91
CA GLU A 208 -8.10 17.37 -1.73
C GLU A 208 -8.00 17.02 -3.23
N VAL A 209 -8.34 15.79 -3.63
CA VAL A 209 -8.31 15.37 -5.03
C VAL A 209 -9.45 16.04 -5.79
N SER A 210 -9.12 16.95 -6.71
CA SER A 210 -10.12 17.57 -7.58
C SER A 210 -10.61 16.60 -8.66
N GLY A 211 -11.89 16.68 -9.01
CA GLY A 211 -12.45 15.94 -10.16
C GLY A 211 -12.76 14.47 -9.89
N VAL A 212 -12.98 14.06 -8.64
CA VAL A 212 -13.36 12.69 -8.26
C VAL A 212 -14.47 12.10 -9.14
N PRO A 213 -15.57 12.79 -9.48
CA PRO A 213 -16.60 12.21 -10.36
C PRO A 213 -16.10 11.77 -11.74
N SER A 214 -15.06 12.45 -12.29
CA SER A 214 -14.46 12.04 -13.55
C SER A 214 -13.57 10.81 -13.38
N LEU A 215 -12.85 10.69 -12.26
CA LEU A 215 -12.08 9.50 -11.91
C LEU A 215 -13.00 8.29 -11.69
N GLN A 216 -14.14 8.50 -11.03
CA GLN A 216 -15.16 7.46 -10.81
C GLN A 216 -15.69 6.89 -12.12
N ARG A 217 -16.07 7.75 -13.07
CA ARG A 217 -16.52 7.29 -14.40
C ARG A 217 -15.43 6.54 -15.17
N ALA A 218 -14.17 6.98 -15.08
CA ALA A 218 -13.06 6.29 -15.73
C ALA A 218 -12.76 4.92 -15.10
N ALA A 219 -12.87 4.82 -13.77
CA ALA A 219 -12.74 3.56 -13.05
C ALA A 219 -13.91 2.62 -13.36
N GLU A 220 -15.14 3.12 -13.36
CA GLU A 220 -16.35 2.35 -13.70
C GLU A 220 -16.24 1.72 -15.09
N ALA A 221 -15.82 2.49 -16.10
CA ALA A 221 -15.59 1.95 -17.45
C ALA A 221 -14.57 0.81 -17.45
N THR A 222 -13.44 0.99 -16.77
CA THR A 222 -12.39 -0.06 -16.65
C THR A 222 -12.93 -1.30 -15.92
N LEU A 223 -13.69 -1.12 -14.86
CA LEU A 223 -14.23 -2.21 -14.05
C LEU A 223 -15.32 -2.98 -14.80
N ASP A 224 -16.18 -2.28 -15.54
CA ASP A 224 -17.24 -2.88 -16.36
C ASP A 224 -16.67 -3.75 -17.49
N ASP A 225 -15.54 -3.36 -18.08
CA ASP A 225 -14.84 -4.17 -19.10
C ASP A 225 -14.31 -5.51 -18.53
N LEU A 226 -14.19 -5.62 -17.20
CA LEU A 226 -13.74 -6.82 -16.48
C LEU A 226 -14.91 -7.65 -15.90
N GLU A 227 -16.16 -7.21 -16.07
CA GLU A 227 -17.35 -7.95 -15.61
C GLU A 227 -17.88 -8.89 -16.67
N GLU A 228 -18.26 -10.11 -16.24
CA GLU A 228 -18.98 -11.04 -17.10
C GLU A 228 -20.42 -10.58 -17.38
N ASP A 229 -21.06 -9.94 -16.39
CA ASP A 229 -22.36 -9.27 -16.51
C ASP A 229 -22.29 -7.82 -16.00
N PRO A 230 -21.84 -6.88 -16.84
CA PRO A 230 -21.74 -5.47 -16.47
C PRO A 230 -23.09 -4.85 -16.07
N GLU A 231 -24.21 -5.33 -16.63
CA GLU A 231 -25.54 -4.81 -16.33
C GLU A 231 -26.01 -5.22 -14.93
N ALA A 232 -25.64 -6.41 -14.47
CA ALA A 232 -25.86 -6.82 -13.08
C ALA A 232 -24.97 -6.01 -12.12
N ALA A 233 -23.69 -5.82 -12.45
CA ALA A 233 -22.77 -5.02 -11.63
C ALA A 233 -23.25 -3.57 -11.48
N ARG A 234 -23.78 -2.96 -12.55
CA ARG A 234 -24.38 -1.60 -12.52
C ARG A 234 -25.64 -1.48 -11.67
N ARG A 235 -26.25 -2.58 -11.24
CA ARG A 235 -27.37 -2.53 -10.28
C ARG A 235 -26.89 -2.24 -8.87
N GLU A 236 -25.62 -2.50 -8.57
CA GLU A 236 -24.98 -1.94 -7.38
C GLU A 236 -24.93 -0.42 -7.55
N LYS A 237 -25.60 0.29 -6.66
CA LYS A 237 -25.89 1.73 -6.84
C LYS A 237 -24.71 2.63 -6.51
N ASP A 238 -23.66 2.07 -5.90
CA ASP A 238 -22.58 2.86 -5.34
C ASP A 238 -21.44 2.98 -6.36
N PRO A 239 -21.04 4.21 -6.75
CA PRO A 239 -19.91 4.40 -7.64
C PRO A 239 -18.60 3.92 -6.97
N PRO A 240 -17.57 3.55 -7.75
CA PRO A 240 -16.26 3.25 -7.20
C PRO A 240 -15.76 4.37 -6.28
N GLN A 241 -15.30 4.01 -5.09
CA GLN A 241 -14.81 4.96 -4.09
C GLN A 241 -13.32 5.22 -4.31
N LEU A 242 -12.88 6.48 -4.20
CA LEU A 242 -11.46 6.82 -4.18
C LEU A 242 -10.87 6.36 -2.84
N VAL A 243 -9.99 5.36 -2.89
CA VAL A 243 -9.45 4.71 -1.68
C VAL A 243 -7.96 4.95 -1.46
N LYS A 244 -7.20 5.22 -2.52
CA LYS A 244 -5.76 5.45 -2.45
C LYS A 244 -5.28 6.38 -3.54
N ILE A 245 -4.22 7.13 -3.26
CA ILE A 245 -3.43 7.86 -4.24
C ILE A 245 -1.97 7.45 -4.13
N ALA A 246 -1.32 7.17 -5.25
CA ALA A 246 0.06 6.73 -5.29
C ALA A 246 0.91 7.73 -6.11
N PRO A 247 2.00 8.27 -5.53
CA PRO A 247 2.95 9.06 -6.29
C PRO A 247 3.86 8.16 -7.12
N ALA A 248 4.16 8.62 -8.32
CA ALA A 248 5.17 8.04 -9.19
C ALA A 248 5.93 9.18 -9.87
N TYR A 249 7.15 8.88 -10.33
CA TYR A 249 8.00 9.85 -10.98
C TYR A 249 8.37 9.36 -12.37
N ASP A 250 8.27 10.26 -13.36
CA ASP A 250 8.77 9.94 -14.70
C ASP A 250 10.31 9.98 -14.76
N ALA A 251 10.88 9.63 -15.92
CA ALA A 251 12.34 9.61 -16.12
C ALA A 251 13.01 10.99 -15.91
N ARG A 252 12.24 12.08 -15.85
CA ARG A 252 12.74 13.43 -15.54
C ARG A 252 12.50 13.82 -14.08
N GLY A 253 11.97 12.92 -13.26
CA GLY A 253 11.60 13.17 -11.87
C GLY A 253 10.32 13.99 -11.70
N SER A 254 9.51 14.16 -12.75
CA SER A 254 8.25 14.92 -12.63
C SER A 254 7.20 14.08 -11.92
N LEU A 255 6.49 14.68 -10.97
CA LEU A 255 5.47 14.01 -10.20
C LEU A 255 4.27 13.62 -11.07
N ARG A 256 3.86 12.36 -10.96
CA ARG A 256 2.59 11.81 -11.44
C ARG A 256 1.86 11.22 -10.24
N LEU A 257 0.55 11.39 -10.21
CA LEU A 257 -0.29 10.77 -9.19
C LEU A 257 -1.29 9.85 -9.88
N THR A 258 -1.47 8.67 -9.31
CA THR A 258 -2.47 7.69 -9.75
C THR A 258 -3.46 7.49 -8.63
N ALA A 259 -4.75 7.62 -8.93
CA ALA A 259 -5.83 7.24 -8.03
C ALA A 259 -6.10 5.74 -8.18
N GLN A 260 -6.31 5.03 -7.07
CA GLN A 260 -6.97 3.74 -7.04
C GLN A 260 -8.39 3.95 -6.52
N LEU A 261 -9.35 3.43 -7.28
CA LEU A 261 -10.76 3.43 -6.94
C LEU A 261 -11.22 1.99 -6.76
N ALA A 262 -12.02 1.72 -5.75
CA ALA A 262 -12.53 0.40 -5.44
C ALA A 262 -14.05 0.38 -5.35
N ARG A 263 -14.69 -0.68 -5.85
CA ARG A 263 -16.11 -0.97 -5.61
C ARG A 263 -16.26 -2.34 -4.95
N SER A 264 -17.36 -2.54 -4.23
CA SER A 264 -17.70 -3.83 -3.66
C SER A 264 -17.79 -4.91 -4.75
N ALA A 265 -17.51 -6.15 -4.37
CA ALA A 265 -17.59 -7.31 -5.23
C ALA A 265 -18.24 -8.47 -4.49
N CYS A 266 -18.74 -9.45 -5.24
CA CYS A 266 -19.26 -10.68 -4.66
C CYS A 266 -18.18 -11.42 -3.83
N TYR A 267 -18.62 -12.33 -2.95
CA TYR A 267 -17.77 -13.10 -2.02
C TYR A 267 -16.52 -13.76 -2.63
N ALA A 268 -16.56 -14.12 -3.91
CA ALA A 268 -15.44 -14.74 -4.64
C ALA A 268 -15.02 -13.96 -5.89
N CYS A 269 -15.41 -12.68 -5.99
CA CYS A 269 -15.21 -11.87 -7.19
C CYS A 269 -14.13 -10.79 -7.02
N GLY A 270 -13.55 -10.63 -5.82
CA GLY A 270 -12.54 -9.60 -5.57
C GLY A 270 -11.23 -9.83 -6.31
N ASP A 271 -10.49 -8.76 -6.56
CA ASP A 271 -9.17 -8.81 -7.23
C ASP A 271 -7.99 -8.76 -6.25
N GLY A 272 -8.26 -8.63 -4.95
CA GLY A 272 -7.27 -8.51 -3.90
C GLY A 272 -6.46 -7.21 -3.93
N ALA A 273 -6.77 -6.27 -4.84
CA ALA A 273 -6.00 -5.04 -4.96
C ALA A 273 -6.28 -4.04 -3.80
N TRP A 274 -7.49 -4.08 -3.23
CA TRP A 274 -7.88 -3.28 -2.06
C TRP A 274 -8.43 -4.12 -0.91
N SER A 275 -9.27 -5.12 -1.21
CA SER A 275 -9.77 -6.07 -0.21
C SER A 275 -10.25 -7.36 -0.88
N SER A 276 -10.45 -8.44 -0.12
CA SER A 276 -11.03 -9.69 -0.63
C SER A 276 -12.39 -9.53 -1.31
N TYR A 277 -13.15 -8.50 -0.93
CA TYR A 277 -14.51 -8.24 -1.42
C TYR A 277 -14.62 -6.94 -2.22
N SER A 278 -13.54 -6.52 -2.88
CA SER A 278 -13.57 -5.39 -3.80
C SER A 278 -12.84 -5.68 -5.10
N ARG A 279 -13.22 -4.94 -6.14
CA ARG A 279 -12.46 -4.78 -7.37
C ARG A 279 -11.97 -3.35 -7.48
N SER A 280 -10.76 -3.19 -7.98
CA SER A 280 -10.10 -1.90 -8.09
C SER A 280 -9.78 -1.55 -9.54
N ALA A 281 -9.85 -0.27 -9.85
CA ALA A 281 -9.27 0.30 -11.07
C ALA A 281 -8.37 1.46 -10.71
N THR A 282 -7.40 1.74 -11.58
CA THR A 282 -6.52 2.90 -11.44
C THR A 282 -6.80 3.93 -12.52
N ALA A 283 -6.67 5.21 -12.16
CA ALA A 283 -6.83 6.32 -13.08
C ALA A 283 -5.80 7.41 -12.79
N PRO A 284 -5.19 8.03 -13.82
CA PRO A 284 -4.27 9.14 -13.60
C PRO A 284 -5.01 10.35 -13.03
N ILE A 285 -4.43 11.00 -12.03
CA ILE A 285 -4.95 12.25 -11.47
C ILE A 285 -4.46 13.41 -12.36
N PRO A 286 -5.35 14.15 -13.05
CA PRO A 286 -4.92 15.17 -14.01
C PRO A 286 -4.25 16.38 -13.36
N ARG A 287 -4.62 16.68 -12.11
CA ARG A 287 -4.10 17.82 -11.35
C ARG A 287 -3.81 17.39 -9.92
N SER A 288 -2.55 17.52 -9.52
CA SER A 288 -2.12 17.23 -8.15
C SER A 288 -2.86 18.12 -7.13
N PRO A 289 -3.16 17.59 -5.93
CA PRO A 289 -3.63 18.42 -4.81
C PRO A 289 -2.75 19.65 -4.62
N GLY A 290 -3.36 20.80 -4.36
CA GLY A 290 -2.64 22.08 -4.26
C GLY A 290 -1.54 22.06 -3.20
N ARG A 291 -1.76 21.29 -2.13
CA ARG A 291 -0.77 21.03 -1.09
C ARG A 291 0.55 20.49 -1.63
N LEU A 292 0.54 19.68 -2.69
CA LEU A 292 1.76 19.08 -3.26
C LEU A 292 2.46 19.97 -4.29
N ALA A 293 1.92 21.15 -4.61
CA ALA A 293 2.37 21.95 -5.74
C ALA A 293 3.86 22.33 -5.68
N ALA A 294 4.38 22.60 -4.48
CA ALA A 294 5.79 22.95 -4.27
C ALA A 294 6.78 21.84 -4.69
N TRP A 295 6.31 20.60 -4.78
CA TRP A 295 7.11 19.41 -5.12
C TRP A 295 6.67 18.74 -6.42
N ALA A 296 5.76 19.36 -7.19
CA ALA A 296 5.32 18.81 -8.46
C ALA A 296 6.44 18.80 -9.52
N SER A 297 7.28 19.84 -9.48
CA SER A 297 8.44 20.00 -10.37
C SER A 297 9.74 19.66 -9.64
N PRO A 298 10.56 18.74 -10.15
CA PRO A 298 11.81 18.35 -9.52
C PRO A 298 12.86 19.48 -9.62
N PRO A 299 13.72 19.66 -8.60
CA PRO A 299 14.89 20.52 -8.72
C PRO A 299 15.86 20.00 -9.80
N PRO A 300 16.72 20.87 -10.37
CA PRO A 300 17.78 20.46 -11.31
C PRO A 300 18.65 19.32 -10.79
N ALA A 301 18.95 19.30 -9.49
CA ALA A 301 19.71 18.24 -8.83
C ALA A 301 19.09 16.84 -9.03
N VAL A 302 17.76 16.71 -8.95
CA VAL A 302 17.05 15.43 -9.16
C VAL A 302 17.19 14.97 -10.61
N GLN A 303 17.01 15.90 -11.56
CA GLN A 303 17.17 15.59 -12.98
C GLN A 303 18.60 15.15 -13.32
N ALA A 304 19.59 15.89 -12.80
CA ALA A 304 20.99 15.57 -13.00
C ALA A 304 21.39 14.24 -12.35
N PHE A 305 20.85 13.93 -11.16
CA PHE A 305 21.05 12.64 -10.50
C PHE A 305 20.46 11.48 -11.31
N LEU A 306 19.20 11.60 -11.77
CA LEU A 306 18.53 10.55 -12.56
C LEU A 306 19.25 10.30 -13.89
N ALA A 307 19.79 11.35 -14.52
CA ALA A 307 20.60 11.22 -15.74
C ALA A 307 21.92 10.46 -15.50
N GLN A 308 22.51 10.58 -14.30
CA GLN A 308 23.76 9.91 -13.91
C GLN A 308 23.53 8.52 -13.32
N THR A 309 22.31 8.21 -12.88
CA THR A 309 21.98 6.96 -12.16
C THR A 309 20.83 6.22 -12.85
N PRO A 310 21.03 5.72 -14.09
CA PRO A 310 19.98 5.02 -14.82
C PRO A 310 19.59 3.73 -14.10
N GLY A 311 18.29 3.41 -14.12
CA GLY A 311 17.72 2.22 -13.49
C GLY A 311 17.30 2.40 -12.03
N VAL A 312 17.48 3.59 -11.45
CA VAL A 312 16.86 3.91 -10.16
C VAL A 312 15.36 4.17 -10.36
N LYS A 313 14.55 3.42 -9.61
CA LYS A 313 13.13 3.71 -9.41
C LYS A 313 12.99 4.69 -8.26
N LEU A 314 12.67 5.93 -8.60
CA LEU A 314 12.53 7.02 -7.63
C LEU A 314 11.29 6.79 -6.75
N GLY A 315 11.50 6.71 -5.44
CA GLY A 315 10.43 6.63 -4.44
C GLY A 315 9.99 8.00 -3.93
N GLY A 316 10.91 8.97 -3.92
CA GLY A 316 10.60 10.35 -3.53
C GLY A 316 11.83 11.22 -3.41
N TRP A 317 11.59 12.53 -3.28
CA TRP A 317 12.64 13.50 -3.00
C TRP A 317 12.15 14.62 -2.06
N SER A 318 13.09 15.23 -1.35
CA SER A 318 12.86 16.31 -0.39
C SER A 318 14.09 17.22 -0.31
N ARG A 319 13.95 18.46 0.21
CA ARG A 319 15.07 19.41 0.33
C ARG A 319 15.43 19.63 1.79
N ALA A 320 16.72 19.58 2.11
CA ALA A 320 17.21 19.96 3.42
C ALA A 320 17.37 21.49 3.52
N GLY A 321 17.12 22.07 4.70
CA GLY A 321 17.51 23.44 5.04
C GLY A 321 16.78 24.55 4.26
N GLN A 322 15.48 24.39 3.95
CA GLN A 322 14.68 25.52 3.46
C GLN A 322 14.14 26.34 4.65
N ASP A 323 14.72 27.51 4.88
CA ASP A 323 14.01 28.63 5.49
C ASP A 323 13.14 29.26 4.38
N GLU A 324 11.83 29.43 4.60
CA GLU A 324 10.91 30.05 3.62
C GLU A 324 11.23 31.53 3.38
#